data_AF-A0A5Q0M1W2-F1
#
_entry.id   AF-A0A5Q0M1W2-F1
#
_cell.length_a   1.000
_cell.length_b   1.000
_cell.length_c   1.000
_cell.angle_alpha   90.00
_cell.angle_beta   90.00
_cell.angle_gamma   90.00
#
_symmetry.space_group_name_H-M   'P 1'
#
loop_
_entity.id
_entity.type
_entity.pdbx_description
1 polymer ?
#
loop_
_entity_poly.entity_id
_entity_poly.type
_entity_poly.pdbx_seq_one_letter_code
_entity_poly.pdbx_strand_id
1 'polypeptide(L)' 'MTKTLALLLAASAILVGCVVAPYDRGPPPRGHGYDRDRDGVPNRYDRDRDNDGVPNRYDRRPNNPYRN' A
#
# COMPACT_ATOMS: atom_id res chain seq x y z
N MET A 1 -39.17 -9.14 -16.95
CA MET A 1 -39.00 -8.85 -15.51
C MET A 1 -37.91 -9.68 -14.86
N THR A 2 -37.69 -10.94 -15.24
CA THR A 2 -36.59 -11.77 -14.71
C THR A 2 -35.20 -11.34 -15.19
N LYS A 3 -35.07 -10.88 -16.45
CA LYS A 3 -33.80 -10.39 -17.02
C LYS A 3 -33.27 -9.11 -16.36
N THR A 4 -34.18 -8.19 -16.02
CA THR A 4 -33.84 -6.95 -15.30
C THR A 4 -33.39 -7.25 -13.87
N LEU A 5 -33.98 -8.27 -13.25
CA LEU A 5 -33.61 -8.73 -11.91
C LEU A 5 -32.23 -9.39 -11.90
N ALA A 6 -31.91 -10.19 -12.94
CA ALA A 6 -30.58 -10.78 -13.11
C ALA A 6 -29.48 -9.74 -13.33
N LEU A 7 -29.76 -8.68 -14.10
CA LEU A 7 -28.81 -7.58 -14.31
C LEU A 7 -28.52 -6.78 -13.03
N LEU A 8 -29.55 -6.51 -12.22
CA LEU A 8 -29.38 -5.83 -10.93
C LEU A 8 -28.59 -6.66 -9.93
N LEU A 9 -28.76 -7.98 -9.93
CA LEU A 9 -28.06 -8.91 -9.04
C LEU A 9 -26.57 -9.07 -9.45
N ALA A 10 -26.28 -9.03 -10.74
CA ALA A 10 -24.89 -9.01 -11.24
C ALA A 10 -24.18 -7.69 -10.93
N ALA A 11 -24.88 -6.54 -11.02
CA ALA A 11 -24.31 -5.23 -10.74
C ALA A 11 -23.94 -5.03 -9.26
N SER A 12 -24.71 -5.58 -8.32
CA SER A 12 -24.43 -5.45 -6.89
C SER A 12 -23.23 -6.27 -6.42
N ALA A 13 -22.89 -7.37 -7.10
CA ALA A 13 -21.73 -8.21 -6.76
C ALA A 13 -20.39 -7.52 -7.06
N ILE A 14 -20.35 -6.54 -7.97
CA ILE A 14 -19.12 -5.82 -8.35
C ILE A 14 -18.76 -4.73 -7.32
N LEU A 15 -19.75 -4.24 -6.57
CA LEU A 15 -19.57 -3.16 -5.57
C LEU A 15 -18.97 -3.63 -4.24
N VAL A 16 -18.90 -4.94 -3.99
CA VAL A 16 -18.33 -5.52 -2.75
C VAL A 16 -16.79 -5.71 -2.85
N GLY A 17 -16.18 -5.34 -3.97
CA GLY A 17 -14.78 -5.63 -4.30
C GLY A 17 -13.70 -4.79 -3.62
N CYS A 18 -14.02 -3.88 -2.70
CA CYS A 18 -13.04 -2.96 -2.11
C CYS A 18 -13.06 -2.97 -0.57
N VAL A 19 -13.08 -4.15 0.07
CA VAL A 19 -12.75 -4.25 1.49
C VAL A 19 -11.23 -4.25 1.61
N VAL A 20 -10.63 -3.08 1.69
CA VAL A 20 -9.27 -2.94 2.22
C VAL A 20 -9.36 -3.36 3.69
N ALA A 21 -8.67 -4.44 4.07
CA ALA A 21 -8.61 -4.88 5.45
C ALA A 21 -8.16 -3.68 6.32
N PRO A 22 -8.83 -3.37 7.45
CA PRO A 22 -8.33 -2.35 8.35
C PRO A 22 -6.95 -2.81 8.82
N TYR A 23 -5.92 -2.03 8.49
CA TYR A 23 -4.58 -2.22 9.02
C TYR A 23 -4.59 -1.85 10.50
N ASP A 24 -5.19 -2.69 11.34
CA ASP A 24 -5.10 -2.58 12.80
C ASP A 24 -3.72 -3.07 13.26
N ARG A 25 -2.66 -2.49 12.70
CA ARG A 25 -1.30 -2.59 13.21
C ARG A 25 -1.03 -1.31 13.96
N GLY A 26 -1.17 -1.36 15.28
CA GLY A 26 -0.76 -0.27 16.16
C GLY A 26 0.64 0.24 15.81
N PRO A 27 0.92 1.54 16.03
CA PRO A 27 2.16 2.16 15.59
C PRO A 27 3.37 1.34 16.06
N PRO A 28 4.30 0.97 15.16
CA PRO A 28 5.39 0.09 15.50
C PRO A 28 6.23 0.69 16.64
N PRO A 29 6.82 -0.15 17.51
CA PRO A 29 7.57 0.31 18.67
C PRO A 29 8.66 1.28 18.21
N ARG A 30 8.80 2.40 18.93
CA ARG A 30 9.79 3.46 18.67
C ARG A 30 11.20 2.92 18.92
N GLY A 31 11.73 2.19 17.94
CA GLY A 31 13.06 1.61 17.97
C GLY A 31 13.67 1.61 16.58
N HIS A 32 14.55 2.58 16.31
CA HIS A 32 15.62 2.54 15.30
C HIS A 32 15.37 1.70 14.02
N GLY A 33 14.29 2.01 13.30
CA GLY A 33 13.90 1.25 12.11
C GLY A 33 12.50 1.57 11.59
N TYR A 34 12.08 2.83 11.69
CA TYR A 34 10.78 3.34 11.22
C TYR A 34 10.54 2.95 9.76
N ASP A 35 9.29 2.76 9.39
CA ASP A 35 8.81 2.71 8.00
C ASP A 35 8.63 4.17 7.53
N ARG A 36 9.44 4.62 6.55
CA ARG A 36 9.61 6.05 6.22
C ARG A 36 8.53 6.54 5.26
N ASP A 37 8.20 5.74 4.29
CA ASP A 37 7.21 5.99 3.25
C ASP A 37 5.81 5.48 3.62
N ARG A 38 5.70 4.70 4.70
CA ARG A 38 4.46 4.20 5.31
C ARG A 38 3.73 3.21 4.42
N ASP A 39 4.47 2.39 3.67
CA ASP A 39 3.91 1.33 2.84
C ASP A 39 3.61 0.04 3.62
N GLY A 40 3.97 0.01 4.91
CA GLY A 40 3.79 -1.14 5.80
C GLY A 40 5.02 -2.05 5.89
N VAL A 41 6.10 -1.73 5.20
CA VAL A 41 7.37 -2.45 5.21
C VAL A 41 8.38 -1.68 6.07
N PRO A 42 8.94 -2.29 7.13
CA PRO A 42 10.00 -1.63 7.90
C PRO A 42 11.21 -1.31 7.01
N ASN A 43 11.80 -0.12 7.15
CA ASN A 43 12.98 0.35 6.39
C ASN A 43 14.17 -0.63 6.32
N ARG A 44 14.27 -1.56 7.29
CA ARG A 44 15.31 -2.60 7.32
C ARG A 44 15.09 -3.72 6.30
N TYR A 45 13.85 -3.91 5.87
CA TYR A 45 13.44 -4.90 4.87
C TYR A 45 13.00 -4.26 3.55
N ASP A 46 12.72 -2.96 3.58
CA ASP A 46 12.31 -2.21 2.40
C ASP A 46 13.46 -2.06 1.38
N ARG A 47 13.11 -2.32 0.12
CA ARG A 47 14.02 -2.23 -1.03
C ARG A 47 13.96 -0.86 -1.71
N ASP A 48 12.97 -0.03 -1.40
CA ASP A 48 12.76 1.31 -1.94
C ASP A 48 12.18 2.21 -0.83
N ARG A 49 13.06 2.66 0.06
CA ARG A 49 12.70 3.19 1.39
C ARG A 49 11.95 4.53 1.37
N ASP A 50 12.07 5.23 0.27
CA ASP A 50 11.43 6.51 0.02
C ASP A 50 10.39 6.43 -1.09
N ASN A 51 10.18 5.23 -1.66
CA ASN A 51 9.14 4.92 -2.63
C ASN A 51 9.14 5.87 -3.83
N ASP A 52 10.33 6.13 -4.35
CA ASP A 52 10.51 6.99 -5.52
C ASP A 52 10.82 6.22 -6.80
N GLY A 53 10.75 4.88 -6.73
CA GLY A 53 10.83 3.97 -7.85
C GLY A 53 12.24 3.50 -8.18
N VAL A 54 13.27 3.91 -7.42
CA VAL A 54 14.64 3.41 -7.60
C VAL A 54 15.04 2.55 -6.40
N PRO A 55 15.41 1.28 -6.62
CA PRO A 55 15.85 0.42 -5.52
C PRO A 55 17.02 1.03 -4.74
N ASN A 56 16.99 0.91 -3.40
CA ASN A 56 18.00 1.38 -2.46
C ASN A 56 19.45 1.04 -2.86
N ARG A 57 19.66 -0.07 -3.57
CA ARG A 57 20.98 -0.53 -4.07
C ARG A 57 21.53 0.30 -5.24
N TYR A 58 20.67 0.97 -5.98
CA TYR A 58 21.01 1.83 -7.11
C TYR A 58 20.79 3.30 -6.81
N ASP A 59 20.20 3.60 -5.65
CA ASP A 59 19.92 4.96 -5.27
C ASP A 59 21.10 5.61 -4.52
N ARG A 60 21.45 6.82 -4.96
CA ARG A 60 22.40 7.70 -4.29
C ARG A 60 21.79 8.38 -3.08
N ARG A 61 20.46 8.45 -2.98
CA ARG A 61 19.73 9.10 -1.88
C ARG A 61 18.56 8.24 -1.36
N PRO A 62 18.80 7.01 -0.85
CA PRO A 62 17.82 5.95 -0.54
C PRO A 62 16.92 6.23 0.69
N ASN A 63 16.53 7.48 0.84
CA ASN A 63 15.96 8.10 2.03
C ASN A 63 15.32 9.47 1.67
N ASN A 64 15.43 9.92 0.41
CA ASN A 64 14.96 11.18 -0.12
C ASN A 64 14.11 10.94 -1.38
N PRO A 65 12.78 11.11 -1.29
CA PRO A 65 11.88 10.82 -2.41
C PRO A 65 11.99 11.81 -3.58
N TYR A 66 12.70 12.93 -3.41
CA TYR A 66 12.81 13.96 -4.43
C TYR A 66 13.91 13.63 -5.45
N ARG A 67 13.48 13.30 -6.67
CA ARG A 67 14.30 13.11 -7.86
C ARG A 67 14.23 14.39 -8.70
N ASN A 68 15.33 15.15 -8.72
CA ASN A 68 15.47 16.34 -9.58
C ASN A 68 15.68 15.95 -11.05
#